data_AF-A0A5P2XA02-F1
#
_entry.id   AF-A0A5P2XA02-F1
#
_cell.length_a   1.000
_cell.length_b   1.000
_cell.length_c   1.000
_cell.angle_alpha   90.00
_cell.angle_beta   90.00
_cell.angle_gamma   90.00
#
_symmetry.space_group_name_H-M   'P 1'
#
loop_
_entity.id
_entity.type
_entity.pdbx_description
1 polymer ?
#
loop_
_entity_poly.entity_id
_entity_poly.type
_entity_poly.pdbx_seq_one_letter_code
_entity_poly.pdbx_strand_id
1 'polypeptide(L)'
;MGTGAFWKATAERAARTFAQSVLALITGDGLGVLDVDWGQAASIGGLAAIAAVLTGIVTSGGPVGPGLTETVATADTPRRPTSI
;
A
#
# COMPACT_ATOMS: atom_id res chain seq x y z
N MET A 1 11.43 -13.29 -2.24
CA MET A 1 10.15 -13.91 -1.83
C MET A 1 9.76 -14.94 -2.87
N GLY A 2 9.16 -16.07 -2.49
CA GLY A 2 8.54 -16.96 -3.47
C GLY A 2 7.26 -16.34 -4.05
N THR A 3 6.86 -16.74 -5.26
CA THR A 3 5.68 -16.21 -5.97
C THR A 3 4.40 -16.24 -5.13
N GLY A 4 4.18 -17.27 -4.32
CA GLY A 4 3.02 -17.36 -3.43
C GLY A 4 3.03 -16.32 -2.29
N ALA A 5 4.20 -16.05 -1.70
CA ALA A 5 4.34 -15.05 -0.64
C ALA A 5 4.12 -13.62 -1.18
N PHE A 6 4.58 -13.36 -2.41
CA PHE A 6 4.32 -12.10 -3.11
C PHE A 6 2.81 -11.85 -3.28
N TRP A 7 2.09 -12.81 -3.88
CA TRP A 7 0.65 -12.64 -4.13
C TRP A 7 -0.16 -12.50 -2.85
N LYS A 8 0.20 -13.21 -1.78
CA LYS A 8 -0.44 -13.04 -0.47
C LYS A 8 -0.27 -11.62 0.07
N ALA A 9 0.95 -11.09 0.05
CA ALA A 9 1.23 -9.72 0.52
C ALA A 9 0.55 -8.66 -0.36
N THR A 10 0.56 -8.85 -1.68
CA THR A 10 -0.11 -7.94 -2.63
C THR A 10 -1.63 -7.95 -2.44
N ALA A 11 -2.24 -9.12 -2.23
CA ALA A 11 -3.68 -9.23 -1.99
C ALA A 11 -4.09 -8.53 -0.69
N GLU A 12 -3.33 -8.72 0.39
CA GLU A 12 -3.57 -8.04 1.67
C GLU A 12 -3.48 -6.51 1.52
N ARG A 13 -2.46 -6.02 0.80
CA ARG A 13 -2.30 -4.59 0.52
C ARG A 13 -3.43 -4.04 -0.35
N ALA A 14 -3.84 -4.77 -1.38
CA ALA A 14 -4.95 -4.38 -2.25
C ALA A 14 -6.27 -4.28 -1.45
N ALA A 15 -6.57 -5.27 -0.61
CA ALA A 15 -7.75 -5.26 0.25
C ALA A 15 -7.73 -4.10 1.26
N ARG A 16 -6.57 -3.82 1.87
CA ARG A 16 -6.41 -2.67 2.78
C ARG A 16 -6.62 -1.35 2.06
N THR A 17 -6.08 -1.22 0.85
CA THR A 17 -6.21 -0.01 0.01
C THR A 17 -7.66 0.20 -0.41
N PHE A 18 -8.36 -0.87 -0.80
CA PHE A 18 -9.79 -0.85 -1.10
C PHE A 18 -10.58 -0.29 0.09
N ALA A 19 -10.42 -0.90 1.27
CA ALA A 19 -11.17 -0.51 2.46
C ALA A 19 -10.88 0.94 2.86
N GLN A 20 -9.61 1.35 2.86
CA GLN A 20 -9.23 2.73 3.20
C GLN A 20 -9.80 3.75 2.20
N SER A 21 -9.84 3.41 0.90
CA SER A 21 -10.38 4.30 -0.14
C SER A 21 -11.89 4.43 -0.04
N VAL A 22 -12.61 3.34 0.22
CA VAL A 22 -14.06 3.34 0.48
C VAL A 22 -14.37 4.19 1.71
N LEU A 23 -13.65 3.96 2.81
CA LEU A 23 -13.83 4.74 4.04
C LEU A 23 -13.58 6.23 3.81
N ALA A 24 -12.56 6.61 3.04
CA ALA A 24 -12.27 8.01 2.76
C ALA A 24 -13.44 8.73 2.08
N LEU A 25 -14.15 8.06 1.16
CA LEU A 25 -15.32 8.63 0.49
C LEU A 25 -16.52 8.77 1.44
N ILE A 26 -16.82 7.70 2.18
CA ILE A 26 -17.96 7.67 3.12
C ILE A 26 -17.79 8.76 4.19
N THR A 27 -16.58 8.90 4.73
CA THR A 27 -16.30 9.88 5.77
C THR A 27 -16.14 11.30 5.21
N GLY A 28 -15.75 11.43 3.94
CA GLY A 28 -15.50 12.72 3.28
C GLY A 28 -16.76 13.54 3.03
N ASP A 29 -17.84 12.88 2.63
CA ASP A 29 -19.11 13.56 2.30
C ASP A 29 -20.03 13.75 3.52
N GLY A 30 -19.65 13.22 4.70
CA GLY A 30 -20.43 13.34 5.94
C GLY A 30 -21.77 12.59 5.92
N LEU A 31 -21.97 11.69 4.95
CA LEU A 31 -23.19 10.92 4.77
C LEU A 31 -23.29 9.78 5.80
N GLY A 32 -24.52 9.45 6.19
CA GLY A 32 -24.79 8.25 6.98
C GLY A 32 -24.54 6.97 6.16
N VAL A 33 -24.27 5.85 6.82
CA VAL A 33 -23.96 4.56 6.16
C VAL A 33 -25.04 4.09 5.17
N LEU A 34 -26.28 4.55 5.32
CA LEU A 34 -27.40 4.21 4.43
C LEU A 34 -27.54 5.18 3.25
N ASP A 35 -26.99 6.38 3.35
CA ASP A 35 -27.11 7.45 2.35
C ASP A 35 -25.93 7.48 1.37
N VAL A 36 -24.90 6.67 1.63
CA VAL A 36 -23.73 6.50 0.77
C VAL A 36 -24.11 5.87 -0.56
N ASP A 37 -23.61 6.44 -1.67
CA ASP A 37 -23.58 5.75 -2.96
C ASP A 37 -22.54 4.62 -2.93
N TRP A 38 -23.01 3.42 -2.58
CA TRP A 38 -22.19 2.22 -2.51
C TRP A 38 -21.61 1.80 -3.86
N GLY A 39 -22.28 2.15 -4.97
CA GLY A 39 -21.79 1.86 -6.32
C GLY A 39 -20.55 2.69 -6.64
N GLN A 40 -20.62 4.00 -6.38
CA GLN A 40 -19.48 4.91 -6.55
C GLN A 40 -18.34 4.55 -5.60
N ALA A 41 -18.65 4.27 -4.31
CA ALA A 41 -17.64 3.90 -3.33
C ALA A 41 -16.89 2.61 -3.72
N ALA A 42 -17.61 1.58 -4.16
CA ALA A 42 -17.01 0.34 -4.63
C ALA A 42 -16.18 0.54 -5.91
N SER A 43 -16.61 1.40 -6.83
CA SER A 43 -15.88 1.72 -8.06
C SER A 43 -14.52 2.35 -7.78
N ILE A 44 -14.49 3.39 -6.93
CA ILE A 44 -13.26 4.08 -6.56
C ILE A 44 -12.36 3.18 -5.72
N GLY A 45 -12.92 2.46 -4.74
CA GLY A 45 -12.18 1.47 -3.96
C GLY A 45 -11.55 0.40 -4.84
N GLY A 46 -12.30 -0.10 -5.84
CA GLY A 46 -11.83 -1.09 -6.82
C GLY A 46 -10.67 -0.56 -7.66
N LEU A 47 -10.77 0.68 -8.14
CA LEU A 47 -9.68 1.34 -8.87
C LEU A 47 -8.42 1.47 -8.02
N ALA A 48 -8.56 1.86 -6.75
CA ALA A 48 -7.44 1.95 -5.81
C ALA A 48 -6.79 0.58 -5.53
N ALA A 49 -7.60 -0.48 -5.41
CA ALA A 49 -7.10 -1.85 -5.26
C ALA A 49 -6.32 -2.31 -6.49
N ILE A 50 -6.81 -2.04 -7.70
CA ILE A 50 -6.11 -2.31 -8.97
C ILE A 50 -4.77 -1.58 -9.00
N ALA A 51 -4.75 -0.29 -8.65
CA ALA A 51 -3.53 0.49 -8.56
C ALA A 51 -2.52 -0.11 -7.56
N ALA A 52 -2.98 -0.60 -6.42
CA ALA A 52 -2.13 -1.27 -5.43
C ALA A 52 -1.51 -2.57 -5.99
N VAL A 53 -2.28 -3.36 -6.74
CA VAL A 53 -1.77 -4.58 -7.42
C VAL A 53 -0.72 -4.21 -8.46
N LEU A 54 -1.01 -3.24 -9.33
CA LEU A 54 -0.08 -2.77 -10.36
C LEU A 54 1.23 -2.25 -9.73
N THR A 55 1.12 -1.49 -8.64
CA THR A 55 2.28 -1.01 -7.88
C THR A 55 3.08 -2.18 -7.30
N GLY A 56 2.40 -3.19 -6.77
CA GLY A 56 3.03 -4.44 -6.32
C GLY A 56 3.83 -5.13 -7.43
N ILE A 57 3.29 -5.20 -8.65
CA ILE A 57 3.97 -5.79 -9.82
C ILE A 57 5.18 -4.95 -10.22
N VAL A 58 5.05 -3.63 -10.28
CA VAL A 58 6.16 -2.73 -10.64
C VAL A 58 7.30 -2.82 -9.62
N THR A 59 6.98 -3.02 -8.34
CA THR A 59 7.96 -3.03 -7.25
C THR A 59 8.47 -4.42 -6.88
N SER A 60 7.93 -5.50 -7.46
CA SER A 60 8.27 -6.89 -7.07
C SER A 60 9.70 -7.32 -7.40
N GLY A 61 10.39 -6.59 -8.29
CA GLY A 61 11.76 -6.87 -8.73
C GLY A 61 12.84 -5.97 -8.12
N GLY A 62 12.48 -5.06 -7.21
CA GLY A 62 13.42 -4.12 -6.60
C GLY A 62 14.36 -4.76 -5.56
N PRO A 63 15.51 -4.13 -5.27
CA PRO A 63 16.38 -4.55 -4.17
C PRO A 63 15.62 -4.55 -2.84
N VAL A 64 16.02 -5.44 -1.91
CA VAL A 64 15.47 -5.45 -0.54
C VAL A 64 15.94 -4.17 0.14
N GLY A 65 15.09 -3.14 0.12
CA GLY A 65 15.39 -1.79 0.57
C GLY A 65 14.16 -0.89 0.68
N PRO A 66 14.25 0.26 1.40
CA PRO A 66 13.13 1.20 1.58
C PRO A 66 12.69 1.86 0.26
N GLY A 67 13.46 1.69 -0.81
CA GLY A 67 13.16 2.17 -2.15
C GLY A 67 14.06 1.50 -3.20
N LEU A 68 13.82 1.80 -4.47
CA LEU A 68 14.62 1.27 -5.59
C LEU A 68 16.06 1.79 -5.59
N THR A 69 16.31 2.93 -4.95
CA THR A 69 17.61 3.62 -4.89
C THR A 69 18.27 3.53 -3.51
N GLU A 70 17.58 2.98 -2.51
CA GLU A 70 18.01 3.03 -1.12
C GLU A 70 18.41 1.64 -0.62
N THR A 71 19.55 1.56 0.06
CA THR A 71 20.03 0.32 0.70
C THR A 71 19.63 0.33 2.17
N VAL A 72 19.11 -0.79 2.70
CA VAL A 72 18.78 -0.89 4.13
C VAL A 72 20.05 -0.72 4.96
N ALA A 73 20.06 0.25 5.87
CA ALA A 73 21.07 0.32 6.91
C ALA A 73 20.99 -0.95 7.78
N THR A 74 22.05 -1.74 7.78
CA THR A 74 22.15 -2.97 8.57
C THR A 74 22.86 -2.66 9.88
N ALA A 75 22.76 -3.54 10.88
CA ALA A 75 23.42 -3.37 12.18
C ALA A 75 24.94 -3.13 12.08
N ASP A 76 25.55 -3.53 10.96
CA ASP A 76 26.98 -3.39 10.66
C ASP A 76 27.34 -2.08 9.93
N THR A 77 26.35 -1.23 9.63
CA THR A 77 26.61 0.10 9.04
C THR A 77 27.26 0.99 10.11
N PRO A 78 28.48 1.53 9.89
CA PRO A 78 29.17 2.34 10.89
C PRO A 78 28.33 3.56 11.26
N ARG A 79 27.80 3.58 12.48
CA ARG A 79 27.15 4.76 13.05
C ARG A 79 28.24 5.78 13.30
N ARG A 80 28.44 6.74 12.40
CA ARG A 80 29.36 7.86 12.62
C ARG A 80 28.96 8.54 13.93
N PRO A 81 29.79 8.50 15.00
CA PRO A 81 29.56 9.32 16.17
C PRO A 81 29.77 10.76 15.74
N THR A 82 28.74 11.58 15.85
CA THR A 82 28.91 13.02 15.73
C THR A 82 29.66 13.46 16.99
N SER A 83 30.89 13.92 16.80
CA SER A 83 31.68 14.59 17.82
C SER A 83 30.87 15.74 18.42
N ILE A 84 30.75 15.73 19.75
CA ILE A 84 30.25 16.84 20.58
C ILE A 84 31.14 18.07 20.38
#